data_AF-A0A661DA12-F1
#
_entry.id   AF-A0A661DA12-F1
#
_cell.length_a   1.000
_cell.length_b   1.000
_cell.length_c   1.000
_cell.angle_alpha   90.00
_cell.angle_beta   90.00
_cell.angle_gamma   90.00
#
_symmetry.space_group_name_H-M   'P 1'
#
loop_
_entity.id
_entity.type
_entity.pdbx_description
1 polymer ?
#
loop_
_entity_poly.entity_id
_entity_poly.type
_entity_poly.pdbx_seq_one_letter_code
_entity_poly.pdbx_strand_id
1 'polypeptide(L)' 'MQAITLLGSTGSIGVSTLNVLAQHPEKYRVYALTANRSVDTLFEQCQQFKPDIAVMLDESSAQLLEQQLKS' A
#
# COMPACT_ATOMS: atom_id res chain seq x y z
N MET A 1 -6.61 -9.76 -15.17
CA MET A 1 -6.27 -9.16 -13.86
C MET A 1 -5.47 -7.90 -14.12
N GLN A 2 -5.98 -6.74 -13.69
CA GLN A 2 -5.32 -5.45 -13.89
C GLN A 2 -4.45 -5.11 -12.67
N ALA A 3 -3.20 -4.77 -12.93
CA ALA A 3 -2.25 -4.35 -11.90
C ALA A 3 -2.38 -2.84 -11.66
N ILE A 4 -2.66 -2.44 -10.42
CA ILE A 4 -2.88 -1.05 -10.05
C ILE A 4 -1.76 -0.58 -9.13
N THR A 5 -1.24 0.61 -9.41
CA THR A 5 -0.28 1.33 -8.55
C THR A 5 -0.99 2.52 -7.92
N LEU A 6 -0.97 2.63 -6.60
CA LEU A 6 -1.56 3.76 -5.87
C LEU A 6 -0.50 4.74 -5.41
N LEU A 7 -0.57 5.95 -5.95
CA LEU A 7 0.22 7.09 -5.51
C LEU A 7 -0.50 7.81 -4.36
N GLY A 8 -0.05 7.64 -3.11
CA GLY A 8 -0.74 8.15 -1.92
C GLY A 8 -1.89 7.26 -1.44
N SER A 9 -1.61 5.96 -1.21
CA SER A 9 -2.61 4.97 -0.78
C SER A 9 -3.20 5.23 0.60
N THR A 10 -2.51 6.01 1.44
CA THR A 10 -2.95 6.36 2.80
C THR A 10 -3.81 7.62 2.84
N GLY A 11 -3.97 8.33 1.73
CA GLY A 11 -4.92 9.44 1.60
C GLY A 11 -6.36 8.95 1.48
N SER A 12 -7.33 9.84 1.64
CA SER A 12 -8.77 9.51 1.54
C SER A 12 -9.13 8.81 0.23
N ILE A 13 -8.64 9.32 -0.90
CA ILE A 13 -8.86 8.72 -2.23
C ILE A 13 -8.20 7.34 -2.32
N GLY A 14 -6.98 7.21 -1.78
CA GLY A 14 -6.23 5.95 -1.78
C GLY A 14 -6.96 4.85 -1.02
N VAL A 15 -7.41 5.15 0.20
CA VAL A 15 -8.18 4.23 1.05
C VAL A 15 -9.50 3.84 0.38
N SER A 16 -10.25 4.80 -0.16
CA SER A 16 -11.49 4.50 -0.89
C SER A 16 -11.22 3.63 -2.12
N THR A 17 -10.13 3.88 -2.85
CA THR A 17 -9.73 3.07 -4.01
C THR A 17 -9.43 1.63 -3.58
N LEU A 18 -8.62 1.44 -2.52
CA LEU A 18 -8.32 0.12 -1.98
C LEU A 18 -9.57 -0.65 -1.54
N ASN A 19 -10.55 0.04 -0.95
CA ASN A 19 -11.82 -0.58 -0.56
C ASN A 19 -12.61 -1.11 -1.77
N VAL A 20 -12.54 -0.43 -2.93
CA VAL A 20 -13.14 -0.92 -4.17
C VAL A 20 -12.34 -2.09 -4.74
N LEU A 21 -11.01 -2.02 -4.71
CA LEU A 21 -10.16 -3.13 -5.18
C LEU A 21 -10.37 -4.40 -4.33
N ALA A 22 -10.53 -4.26 -3.02
CA ALA A 22 -10.80 -5.37 -2.10
C ALA A 22 -12.14 -6.07 -2.37
N GLN A 23 -13.12 -5.38 -2.94
CA GLN A 23 -14.42 -5.96 -3.34
C GLN A 23 -14.34 -6.74 -4.66
N HIS A 24 -13.27 -6.57 -5.43
CA HIS A 24 -13.09 -7.19 -6.75
C HIS A 24 -11.70 -7.83 -6.91
N PRO A 25 -11.28 -8.75 -6.02
CA PRO A 25 -9.95 -9.36 -6.04
C PRO A 25 -9.68 -10.22 -7.29
N GLU A 26 -10.74 -10.68 -7.97
CA GLU A 26 -10.63 -11.45 -9.22
C GLU A 26 -10.29 -10.57 -10.43
N LYS A 27 -10.56 -9.26 -10.36
CA LYS A 27 -10.32 -8.31 -11.44
C LYS A 27 -9.04 -7.52 -11.24
N TYR A 28 -8.73 -7.15 -10.00
CA TYR A 28 -7.63 -6.24 -9.69
C TYR A 28 -6.61 -6.86 -8.75
N ARG A 29 -5.35 -6.49 -8.97
CA ARG A 29 -4.25 -6.75 -8.05
C ARG A 29 -3.53 -5.44 -7.76
N VAL A 30 -3.20 -5.22 -6.50
CA VAL A 30 -2.33 -4.12 -6.12
C VAL A 30 -0.89 -4.52 -6.44
N TYR A 31 -0.24 -3.76 -7.31
CA TYR A 31 1.17 -3.97 -7.63
C TYR A 31 2.08 -3.13 -6.74
N ALA A 32 1.75 -1.86 -6.59
CA ALA A 32 2.53 -0.95 -5.77
C ALA A 32 1.66 -0.03 -4.92
N LEU A 33 2.07 0.18 -3.67
CA LEU A 33 1.48 1.16 -2.76
C LEU A 33 2.53 2.18 -2.37
N THR A 34 2.11 3.43 -2.25
CA THR A 34 3.01 4.50 -1.84
C THR A 34 2.39 5.38 -0.77
N ALA A 35 3.19 5.82 0.18
CA ALA A 35 2.77 6.79 1.19
C ALA A 35 3.91 7.77 1.52
N ASN A 36 3.58 8.85 2.25
CA ASN A 36 4.59 9.81 2.69
C ASN A 36 5.21 9.38 4.02
N ARG A 37 4.45 9.50 5.11
CA ARG A 37 4.89 9.28 6.50
C ARG A 37 3.98 8.35 7.31
N SER A 38 2.92 7.83 6.69
CA SER A 38 1.92 6.97 7.34
C SER A 38 2.37 5.51 7.30
N VAL A 39 3.39 5.17 8.10
CA VAL A 39 4.01 3.83 8.14
C VAL A 39 2.97 2.77 8.49
N ASP A 40 2.29 2.91 9.63
CA ASP A 40 1.38 1.88 10.14
C ASP A 40 0.23 1.59 9.17
N THR A 41 -0.36 2.65 8.58
CA THR A 41 -1.41 2.49 7.57
C THR A 41 -0.88 1.78 6.33
N LEU A 42 0.32 2.12 5.85
CA LEU A 42 0.88 1.46 4.68
C LEU A 42 1.24 0.00 5.00
N PHE A 43 1.72 -0.29 6.21
CA PHE A 43 2.01 -1.65 6.68
C PHE A 43 0.76 -2.53 6.68
N GLU A 44 -0.35 -2.05 7.25
CA GLU A 44 -1.64 -2.75 7.22
C GLU A 44 -2.10 -3.02 5.79
N GLN A 45 -2.00 -2.02 4.91
CA GLN A 45 -2.33 -2.18 3.50
C GLN A 45 -1.41 -3.20 2.81
N CYS A 46 -0.12 -3.22 3.13
CA CYS A 46 0.82 -4.18 2.59
C CYS A 46 0.49 -5.61 3.04
N GLN A 47 0.09 -5.81 4.30
CA GLN A 47 -0.33 -7.12 4.79
C GLN A 47 -1.62 -7.62 4.12
N GLN A 48 -2.57 -6.71 3.90
CA GLN A 48 -3.85 -7.05 3.28
C GLN A 48 -3.72 -7.34 1.78
N PHE A 49 -3.05 -6.46 1.03
CA PHE A 49 -3.02 -6.51 -0.43
C PHE A 49 -1.79 -7.19 -1.01
N LYS A 50 -0.76 -7.42 -0.20
CA LYS A 50 0.52 -8.05 -0.58
C LYS A 50 1.08 -7.50 -1.89
N PRO A 51 1.32 -6.17 -1.98
CA PRO A 51 1.88 -5.58 -3.17
C PRO A 51 3.31 -6.09 -3.40
N ASP A 52 3.75 -6.09 -4.65
CA ASP A 52 5.13 -6.42 -5.02
C ASP A 52 6.10 -5.30 -4.59
N ILE A 53 5.62 -4.06 -4.52
CA ILE A 53 6.42 -2.88 -4.19
C ILE A 53 5.68 -1.98 -3.18
N ALA A 54 6.38 -1.56 -2.13
CA ALA A 54 5.94 -0.51 -1.22
C ALA A 54 6.95 0.64 -1.25
N VAL A 55 6.49 1.88 -1.43
CA VAL A 55 7.36 3.06 -1.48
C VAL A 55 6.96 4.06 -0.41
N MET A 56 7.93 4.54 0.35
CA MET A 56 7.76 5.67 1.26
C MET A 56 8.53 6.86 0.73
N LEU A 57 7.90 8.04 0.73
CA LEU A 57 8.55 9.28 0.31
C LEU A 57 9.60 9.75 1.35
N ASP A 58 9.32 9.51 2.62
CA ASP A 58 10.23 9.81 3.73
C ASP A 58 11.15 8.61 4.03
N GLU A 59 12.46 8.85 4.08
CA GLU A 59 13.47 7.81 4.26
C GLU A 59 13.36 7.11 5.63
N SER A 60 13.12 7.88 6.70
CA SER A 60 12.99 7.31 8.05
C SER A 60 11.75 6.40 8.14
N SER A 61 10.67 6.81 7.48
CA SER A 61 9.44 6.05 7.37
C SER A 61 9.62 4.80 6.50
N ALA A 62 10.44 4.86 5.46
CA ALA A 62 10.81 3.70 4.64
C ALA A 62 11.54 2.63 5.47
N GLN A 63 12.53 3.05 6.27
CA GLN A 63 13.29 2.15 7.14
C GLN A 63 12.41 1.49 8.20
N LEU A 64 11.51 2.27 8.82
CA LEU A 64 10.55 1.74 9.81
C LEU A 64 9.61 0.72 9.18
N LEU A 65 9.07 1.00 7.99
CA LEU A 65 8.20 0.07 7.27
C LEU A 65 8.95 -1.22 6.91
N GLU A 66 10.18 -1.11 6.42
CA GLU A 66 11.01 -2.26 6.09
C GLU A 66 11.26 -3.15 7.32
N GLN A 67 11.52 -2.55 8.48
CA GLN A 67 11.67 -3.30 9.73
C GLN A 67 10.37 -4.00 10.14
N GLN A 68 9.22 -3.33 10.03
CA GLN A 68 7.92 -3.94 10.34
C GLN A 68 7.58 -5.11 9.40
N LEU A 69 7.90 -5.00 8.10
CA LEU A 69 7.62 -6.05 7.10
C LEU A 69 8.55 -7.28 7.21
N LYS A 70 9.73 -7.14 7.82
CA LYS A 70 10.69 -8.23 8.04
C LYS A 70 10.50 -8.98 9.35
N SER A 71 9.67 -8.46 10.26
CA SER A 71 9.38 -9.07 11.56
C SER A 71 8.29 -10.14 11.47
#